data_AF-A0A968ZLK5-F1
#
_entry.id   AF-A0A968ZLK5-F1
#
_cell.length_a   1.000
_cell.length_b   1.000
_cell.length_c   1.000
_cell.angle_alpha   90.00
_cell.angle_beta   90.00
_cell.angle_gamma   90.00
#
_symmetry.space_group_name_H-M   'P 1'
#
loop_
_entity.id
_entity.type
_entity.pdbx_description
1 polymer ?
#
loop_
_entity_poly.entity_id
_entity_poly.type
_entity_poly.pdbx_seq_one_letter_code
_entity_poly.pdbx_strand_id
1 'polypeptide(L)'
;MSFEFTDPLCACNEEVYTFLQDVFDEVMDIFPSPYIHLGGDEAKKTPWERSPACQSFMKAHNLEDVGQLQSYFITRVGGYIQSKGRQVIGWDEILEGGMGSQALIMCWRGDERTHEAINNGNRTIVANSHQLYLDHRQDPGTGRANYQSGINTLEDVYTYNPIPEGLSTTQQALVLGSQVCLWTEYVYTEADAEVRLLPRLLAQAEVSWSQERDSFPAFENRAWSQLGQLEKQGYRYFVAPPRGPRMVSLWAEPVSVVLSHPRTDMVLRYTLDGSTPTAASLLYEKPLKLEQEALIKAVAFASPDNQSEVIEVRVTPPLQASSTSEKDLVPGLRMTLYHGQINRLRDFGQMKALRTETVPSVALPAQRPNDNFGLIFEGYLKLDEAGDYTWVLSSDDGSQLWLADELVVDHDGRHGMGPLSAQRGAQAGLLPIRIMYFESAFSEGLELQLVDAAGKELNLGGRFFSAPAVAKP
;
A
#
# COMPACT_ATOMS: atom_id res chain seq x y z
N MET A 1 -7.48 -18.38 -11.86
CA MET A 1 -6.25 -19.07 -11.42
C MET A 1 -5.73 -18.28 -10.24
N SER A 2 -5.74 -18.84 -9.04
CA SER A 2 -5.01 -18.25 -7.92
C SER A 2 -3.55 -18.14 -8.32
N PHE A 3 -2.93 -16.98 -8.14
CA PHE A 3 -1.47 -16.89 -8.18
C PHE A 3 -0.95 -17.82 -7.07
N GLU A 4 -0.49 -19.02 -7.43
CA GLU A 4 0.34 -19.80 -6.52
C GLU A 4 1.75 -19.21 -6.63
N PHE A 5 2.23 -18.68 -5.50
CA PHE A 5 3.64 -18.38 -5.30
C PHE A 5 4.49 -19.60 -5.72
N THR A 6 5.61 -19.36 -6.41
CA THR A 6 6.43 -20.40 -7.06
C THR A 6 6.89 -21.48 -6.08
N ASP A 7 6.97 -22.73 -6.56
CA ASP A 7 7.58 -23.81 -5.78
C ASP A 7 9.09 -23.54 -5.56
N PRO A 8 9.61 -23.72 -4.33
CA PRO A 8 11.01 -23.49 -4.04
C PRO A 8 11.89 -24.61 -4.63
N LEU A 9 13.19 -24.35 -4.73
CA LEU A 9 14.19 -25.37 -5.04
C LEU A 9 14.09 -26.56 -4.06
N CYS A 10 14.32 -27.77 -4.58
CA CYS A 10 14.22 -28.98 -3.77
C CYS A 10 15.45 -29.16 -2.87
N ALA A 11 15.31 -28.82 -1.59
CA ALA A 11 16.41 -28.83 -0.62
C ALA A 11 17.02 -30.21 -0.32
N CYS A 12 16.40 -31.31 -0.76
CA CYS A 12 16.92 -32.66 -0.57
C CYS A 12 17.50 -33.30 -1.85
N ASN A 13 17.57 -32.54 -2.96
CA ASN A 13 18.13 -33.03 -4.21
C ASN A 13 19.58 -32.57 -4.39
N GLU A 14 20.52 -33.52 -4.51
CA GLU A 14 21.95 -33.25 -4.71
C GLU A 14 22.25 -32.44 -5.97
N GLU A 15 21.49 -32.68 -7.06
CA GLU A 15 21.70 -31.96 -8.32
C GLU A 15 21.43 -30.45 -8.19
N VAL A 16 20.55 -30.04 -7.27
CA VAL A 16 20.29 -28.62 -6.98
C VAL A 16 21.54 -27.95 -6.39
N TYR A 17 22.29 -28.66 -5.55
CA TYR A 17 23.52 -28.12 -4.98
C TYR A 17 24.60 -27.99 -6.04
N THR A 18 24.77 -28.96 -6.93
CA THR A 18 25.70 -28.85 -8.06
C THR A 18 25.35 -27.67 -8.95
N PHE A 19 24.07 -27.53 -9.32
CA PHE A 19 23.60 -26.38 -10.09
C PHE A 19 23.92 -25.04 -9.42
N LEU A 20 23.63 -24.90 -8.12
CA LEU A 20 23.92 -23.67 -7.39
C LEU A 20 25.43 -23.40 -7.29
N GLN A 21 26.25 -24.43 -7.09
CA GLN A 21 27.71 -24.29 -7.04
C GLN A 21 28.26 -23.77 -8.36
N ASP A 22 27.81 -24.33 -9.49
CA ASP A 22 28.22 -23.91 -10.82
C ASP A 22 27.81 -22.45 -11.08
N VAL A 23 26.55 -22.09 -10.75
CA VAL A 23 26.06 -20.70 -10.87
C VAL A 23 26.87 -19.73 -10.01
N PHE A 24 27.13 -20.08 -8.74
CA PHE A 24 27.88 -19.20 -7.85
C PHE A 24 29.35 -19.07 -8.26
N ASP A 25 29.97 -20.11 -8.81
CA ASP A 25 31.32 -20.01 -9.36
C ASP A 25 31.36 -19.00 -10.52
N GLU A 26 30.46 -19.08 -11.49
CA GLU A 26 30.38 -18.11 -12.58
C GLU A 26 30.12 -16.67 -12.08
N VAL A 27 29.22 -16.51 -11.11
CA VAL A 27 28.94 -15.20 -10.49
C VAL A 27 30.17 -14.66 -9.76
N MET A 28 30.85 -15.48 -8.95
CA MET A 28 32.03 -15.05 -8.18
C MET A 28 33.27 -14.78 -9.04
N ASP A 29 33.33 -15.36 -10.24
CA ASP A 29 34.35 -15.07 -11.26
C ASP A 29 34.11 -13.69 -11.92
N ILE A 30 32.85 -13.28 -12.10
CA ILE A 30 32.50 -11.98 -12.66
C ILE A 30 32.60 -10.86 -11.61
N PHE A 31 32.07 -11.10 -10.40
CA PHE A 31 31.91 -10.06 -9.38
C PHE A 31 32.99 -10.17 -8.29
N PRO A 32 33.90 -9.18 -8.15
CA PRO A 32 35.01 -9.25 -7.19
C PRO A 32 34.58 -9.00 -5.75
N SER A 33 33.30 -8.71 -5.49
CA SER A 33 32.76 -8.42 -4.15
C SER A 33 33.16 -9.50 -3.14
N PRO A 34 33.63 -9.13 -1.93
CA PRO A 34 33.86 -10.10 -0.87
C PRO A 34 32.56 -10.66 -0.29
N TYR A 35 31.40 -10.08 -0.62
CA TYR A 35 30.10 -10.51 -0.17
C TYR A 35 29.24 -11.03 -1.32
N ILE A 36 28.53 -12.14 -1.09
CA ILE A 36 27.53 -12.72 -2.00
C ILE A 36 26.20 -12.83 -1.25
N HIS A 37 25.12 -12.31 -1.85
CA HIS A 37 23.78 -12.38 -1.28
C HIS A 37 23.07 -13.65 -1.75
N LEU A 38 22.59 -14.47 -0.82
CA LEU A 38 21.90 -15.73 -1.10
C LEU A 38 20.38 -15.60 -1.25
N GLY A 39 19.82 -14.45 -0.85
CA GLY A 39 18.37 -14.29 -0.73
C GLY A 39 17.89 -15.02 0.53
N GLY A 40 16.98 -15.98 0.36
CA GLY A 40 16.44 -16.82 1.44
C GLY A 40 15.10 -16.35 1.99
N ASP A 41 14.52 -15.31 1.39
CA ASP A 41 13.22 -14.72 1.66
C ASP A 41 12.06 -15.58 1.15
N GLU A 42 10.92 -15.49 1.85
CA GLU A 42 9.59 -15.99 1.43
C GLU A 42 9.52 -17.43 0.89
N ALA A 43 10.48 -18.30 1.25
CA ALA A 43 10.52 -19.68 0.76
C ALA A 43 9.31 -20.49 1.29
N LYS A 44 8.32 -20.73 0.43
CA LYS A 44 7.10 -21.49 0.76
C LYS A 44 7.44 -22.91 1.20
N LYS A 45 7.02 -23.30 2.41
CA LYS A 45 7.39 -24.59 3.01
C LYS A 45 6.50 -25.77 2.60
N THR A 46 5.27 -25.49 2.17
CA THR A 46 4.26 -26.51 1.84
C THR A 46 4.72 -27.56 0.82
N PRO A 47 5.48 -27.22 -0.25
CA PRO A 47 6.01 -28.22 -1.17
C PRO A 47 6.97 -29.22 -0.49
N TRP A 48 7.82 -28.76 0.43
CA TRP A 48 8.72 -29.63 1.20
C TRP A 48 7.98 -30.48 2.22
N GLU A 49 6.95 -29.92 2.87
CA GLU A 49 6.08 -30.67 3.80
C GLU A 49 5.42 -31.87 3.11
N ARG A 50 4.94 -31.66 1.87
CA ARG A 50 4.24 -32.69 1.07
C ARG A 50 5.17 -33.67 0.37
N SER A 51 6.47 -33.37 0.27
CA SER A 51 7.44 -34.17 -0.50
C SER A 51 7.93 -35.39 0.30
N PRO A 52 7.65 -36.64 -0.12
CA PRO A 52 8.16 -37.83 0.56
C PRO A 52 9.70 -37.87 0.59
N ALA A 53 10.36 -37.32 -0.42
CA ALA A 53 11.81 -37.23 -0.47
C ALA A 53 12.36 -36.28 0.61
N CYS A 54 11.75 -35.10 0.77
CA CYS A 54 12.11 -34.16 1.83
C CYS A 54 11.87 -34.77 3.22
N GLN A 55 10.73 -35.45 3.43
CA GLN A 55 10.41 -36.12 4.69
C GLN A 55 11.42 -37.22 5.04
N SER A 56 11.82 -38.03 4.06
CA SER A 56 12.86 -39.05 4.23
C SER A 56 14.23 -38.43 4.50
N PHE A 57 14.58 -37.35 3.80
CA PHE A 57 15.83 -36.63 3.99
C PHE A 57 15.94 -36.03 5.40
N MET A 58 14.89 -35.36 5.87
CA MET A 58 14.84 -34.78 7.23
C MET A 58 15.03 -35.87 8.29
N LYS A 59 14.36 -37.02 8.16
CA LYS A 59 14.57 -38.16 9.07
C LYS A 59 16.00 -38.68 9.04
N ALA A 60 16.61 -38.79 7.86
CA ALA A 60 17.99 -39.26 7.71
C ALA A 60 19.02 -38.30 8.32
N HIS A 61 18.71 -37.00 8.35
CA HIS A 61 19.59 -35.95 8.85
C HIS A 61 19.20 -35.43 10.25
N ASN A 62 18.22 -36.05 10.91
CA ASN A 62 17.68 -35.64 12.21
C ASN A 62 17.19 -34.18 12.25
N LEU A 63 16.53 -33.73 11.18
CA LEU A 63 15.89 -32.42 11.12
C LEU A 63 14.45 -32.52 11.62
N GLU A 64 14.05 -31.62 12.53
CA GLU A 64 12.76 -31.68 13.22
C GLU A 64 11.61 -31.16 12.35
N ASP A 65 11.87 -30.14 11.53
CA ASP A 65 10.87 -29.50 10.68
C ASP A 65 11.47 -28.95 9.37
N VAL A 66 10.58 -28.46 8.50
CA VAL A 66 10.93 -27.87 7.20
C VAL A 66 11.62 -26.51 7.32
N GLY A 67 11.57 -25.85 8.48
CA GLY A 67 12.38 -24.68 8.79
C GLY A 67 13.85 -25.09 8.92
N GLN A 68 14.14 -26.12 9.72
CA GLN A 68 15.49 -26.70 9.82
C GLN A 68 16.00 -27.26 8.48
N LEU A 69 15.11 -27.74 7.59
CA LEU A 69 15.48 -28.10 6.22
C LEU A 69 15.94 -26.89 5.39
N GLN A 70 15.30 -25.72 5.53
CA GLN A 70 15.79 -24.48 4.92
C GLN A 70 17.17 -24.12 5.49
N SER A 71 17.34 -24.17 6.81
CA SER A 71 18.61 -23.83 7.45
C SER A 71 19.73 -24.75 7.00
N TYR A 72 19.45 -26.05 6.86
CA TYR A 72 20.38 -27.02 6.26
C TYR A 72 20.76 -26.60 4.84
N PHE A 73 19.78 -26.26 4.00
CA PHE A 73 20.01 -25.84 2.62
C PHE A 73 20.88 -24.59 2.54
N ILE A 74 20.50 -23.52 3.25
CA ILE A 74 21.25 -22.25 3.22
C ILE A 74 22.65 -22.43 3.83
N THR A 75 22.78 -23.20 4.91
CA THR A 75 24.09 -23.48 5.54
C THR A 75 25.03 -24.19 4.55
N ARG A 76 24.51 -25.17 3.81
CA ARG A 76 25.32 -25.92 2.84
C ARG A 76 25.76 -25.05 1.66
N VAL A 77 24.85 -24.26 1.10
CA VAL A 77 25.17 -23.33 -0.01
C VAL A 77 26.10 -22.22 0.46
N GLY A 78 25.84 -21.64 1.63
CA GLY A 78 26.67 -20.60 2.23
C GLY A 78 28.07 -21.10 2.58
N GLY A 79 28.19 -22.31 3.11
CA GLY A 79 29.49 -22.96 3.38
C GLY A 79 30.32 -23.15 2.11
N TYR A 80 29.69 -23.43 0.96
CA TYR A 80 30.39 -23.48 -0.32
C TYR A 80 30.97 -22.11 -0.71
N ILE A 81 30.17 -21.06 -0.66
CA ILE A 81 30.59 -19.68 -0.95
C ILE A 81 31.74 -19.25 -0.02
N GLN A 82 31.65 -19.60 1.27
CA GLN A 82 32.70 -19.36 2.24
C GLN A 82 33.99 -20.12 1.94
N SER A 83 33.89 -21.36 1.45
CA SER A 83 35.07 -22.14 1.03
C SER A 83 35.82 -21.49 -0.15
N LYS A 84 35.13 -20.67 -0.94
CA LYS A 84 35.71 -19.84 -2.01
C LYS A 84 36.21 -18.48 -1.51
N GLY A 85 36.26 -18.27 -0.20
CA GLY A 85 36.81 -17.06 0.44
C GLY A 85 35.86 -15.85 0.45
N ARG A 86 34.56 -16.05 0.20
CA ARG A 86 33.54 -14.98 0.23
C ARG A 86 32.70 -15.03 1.52
N GLN A 87 32.08 -13.92 1.89
CA GLN A 87 31.12 -13.83 2.99
C GLN A 87 29.69 -13.86 2.46
N VAL A 88 28.79 -14.44 3.24
CA VAL A 88 27.39 -14.63 2.85
C VAL A 88 26.53 -13.54 3.48
N ILE A 89 25.64 -12.97 2.67
CA ILE A 89 24.51 -12.15 3.11
C ILE A 89 23.22 -12.93 2.80
N GLY A 90 22.21 -12.83 3.64
CA GLY A 90 20.84 -13.19 3.23
C GLY A 90 19.80 -12.47 4.07
N TRP A 91 18.54 -12.57 3.64
CA TRP A 91 17.41 -11.94 4.31
C TRP A 91 17.17 -12.54 5.69
N ASP A 92 16.51 -11.81 6.58
CA ASP A 92 16.36 -12.19 7.98
C ASP A 92 15.59 -13.50 8.22
N GLU A 93 14.89 -14.04 7.23
CA GLU A 93 14.34 -15.40 7.21
C GLU A 93 15.42 -16.47 7.42
N ILE A 94 16.66 -16.24 7.00
CA ILE A 94 17.71 -17.26 7.14
C ILE A 94 18.11 -17.50 8.61
N LEU A 95 17.68 -16.64 9.54
CA LEU A 95 17.78 -16.89 10.98
C LEU A 95 16.90 -18.06 11.42
N GLU A 96 15.80 -18.30 10.71
CA GLU A 96 14.85 -19.36 11.01
C GLU A 96 15.57 -20.72 10.92
N GLY A 97 15.47 -21.51 11.99
CA GLY A 97 16.11 -22.82 12.16
C GLY A 97 17.62 -22.78 12.49
N GLY A 98 18.14 -21.65 12.97
CA GLY A 98 19.35 -21.63 13.81
C GLY A 98 20.67 -21.41 13.06
N MET A 99 20.70 -20.48 12.11
CA MET A 99 21.94 -20.12 11.43
C MET A 99 23.00 -19.55 12.39
N GLY A 100 24.26 -19.97 12.20
CA GLY A 100 25.38 -19.50 13.01
C GLY A 100 25.72 -18.01 12.80
N SER A 101 26.44 -17.43 13.76
CA SER A 101 26.81 -16.00 13.80
C SER A 101 27.73 -15.51 12.67
N GLN A 102 28.18 -16.40 11.78
CA GLN A 102 29.09 -16.06 10.69
C GLN A 102 28.41 -15.40 9.49
N ALA A 103 27.10 -15.59 9.32
CA ALA A 103 26.33 -14.95 8.25
C ALA A 103 26.08 -13.47 8.56
N LEU A 104 26.06 -12.65 7.51
CA LEU A 104 25.57 -11.27 7.56
C LEU A 104 24.07 -11.28 7.27
N ILE A 105 23.27 -10.62 8.10
CA ILE A 105 21.81 -10.64 7.96
C ILE A 105 21.32 -9.30 7.42
N MET A 106 20.58 -9.32 6.32
CA MET A 106 19.88 -8.15 5.80
C MET A 106 18.45 -8.16 6.35
N CYS A 107 18.13 -7.22 7.25
CA CYS A 107 16.87 -7.21 7.99
C CYS A 107 15.84 -6.32 7.30
N TRP A 108 14.72 -6.88 6.87
CA TRP A 108 13.68 -6.17 6.11
C TRP A 108 12.30 -6.20 6.79
N ARG A 109 12.09 -7.14 7.71
CA ARG A 109 10.81 -7.32 8.44
C ARG A 109 10.76 -6.59 9.78
N GLY A 110 11.53 -5.51 9.94
CA GLY A 110 11.48 -4.60 11.08
C GLY A 110 12.61 -4.75 12.10
N ASP A 111 12.63 -3.83 13.07
CA ASP A 111 13.68 -3.72 14.08
C ASP A 111 13.76 -4.97 14.99
N GLU A 112 12.65 -5.67 15.21
CA GLU A 112 12.62 -6.91 15.99
C GLU A 112 13.55 -7.99 15.41
N ARG A 113 13.55 -8.15 14.09
CA ARG A 113 14.45 -9.10 13.39
C ARG A 113 15.90 -8.64 13.45
N THR A 114 16.13 -7.32 13.43
CA THR A 114 17.47 -6.77 13.64
C THR A 114 17.98 -7.06 15.05
N HIS A 115 17.14 -6.90 16.08
CA HIS A 115 17.47 -7.28 17.46
C HIS A 115 17.78 -8.77 17.58
N GLU A 116 16.97 -9.64 16.97
CA GLU A 116 17.19 -11.08 16.97
C GLU A 116 18.55 -11.46 16.37
N ALA A 117 18.87 -10.93 15.19
CA ALA A 117 20.16 -11.15 14.53
C ALA A 117 21.34 -10.70 15.42
N ILE A 118 21.25 -9.51 15.99
CA ILE A 118 22.29 -8.94 16.85
C ILE A 118 22.47 -9.76 18.14
N ASN A 119 21.37 -10.21 18.74
CA ASN A 119 21.42 -11.06 19.94
C ASN A 119 22.01 -12.44 19.66
N ASN A 120 21.88 -12.94 18.41
CA ASN A 120 22.58 -14.13 17.92
C ASN A 120 24.06 -13.86 17.56
N GLY A 121 24.53 -12.62 17.69
CA GLY A 121 25.90 -12.21 17.38
C GLY A 121 26.17 -12.01 15.90
N ASN A 122 25.13 -11.99 15.06
CA ASN A 122 25.29 -11.69 13.64
C ASN A 122 25.57 -10.20 13.44
N ARG A 123 26.35 -9.92 12.40
CA ARG A 123 26.44 -8.59 11.82
C ARG A 123 25.19 -8.36 10.96
N THR A 124 24.73 -7.12 10.81
CA THR A 124 23.49 -6.81 10.10
C THR A 124 23.63 -5.66 9.10
N ILE A 125 22.76 -5.68 8.08
CA ILE A 125 22.45 -4.55 7.22
C ILE A 125 20.96 -4.27 7.39
N VAL A 126 20.59 -3.04 7.74
CA VAL A 126 19.18 -2.66 7.95
C VAL A 126 18.56 -2.23 6.63
N ALA A 127 17.48 -2.89 6.24
CA ALA A 127 16.73 -2.68 5.01
C ALA A 127 15.21 -2.73 5.26
N ASN A 128 14.77 -2.24 6.44
CA ASN A 128 13.38 -2.28 6.90
C ASN A 128 12.41 -1.80 5.82
N SER A 129 11.48 -2.66 5.42
CA SER A 129 10.56 -2.43 4.30
C SER A 129 9.75 -1.15 4.45
N HIS A 130 9.21 -0.89 5.62
CA HIS A 130 8.34 0.27 5.83
C HIS A 130 9.04 1.59 5.47
N GLN A 131 10.30 1.79 5.88
CA GLN A 131 11.03 3.02 5.59
C GLN A 131 11.93 2.94 4.36
N LEU A 132 12.47 1.78 4.02
CA LEU A 132 13.58 1.64 3.06
C LEU A 132 13.20 0.93 1.76
N TYR A 133 11.96 0.48 1.56
CA TYR A 133 11.49 0.03 0.25
C TYR A 133 10.98 1.23 -0.56
N LEU A 134 11.66 1.52 -1.68
CA LEU A 134 11.38 2.68 -2.51
C LEU A 134 10.42 2.36 -3.67
N ASP A 135 9.93 1.15 -3.77
CA ASP A 135 8.78 0.75 -4.61
C ASP A 135 7.42 1.05 -3.95
N HIS A 136 7.42 1.44 -2.67
CA HIS A 136 6.28 2.05 -1.98
C HIS A 136 5.96 3.46 -2.52
N ARG A 137 4.71 3.90 -2.29
CA ARG A 137 4.24 5.25 -2.64
C ARG A 137 5.02 6.32 -1.86
N GLN A 138 5.29 7.44 -2.53
CA GLN A 138 6.01 8.59 -1.94
C GLN A 138 5.10 9.65 -1.33
N ASP A 139 3.80 9.59 -1.63
CA ASP A 139 2.86 10.61 -1.22
C ASP A 139 1.48 9.99 -0.98
N PRO A 140 0.85 10.28 0.18
CA PRO A 140 -0.46 9.71 0.53
C PRO A 140 -1.59 10.17 -0.41
N GLY A 141 -1.39 11.26 -1.16
CA GLY A 141 -2.33 11.80 -2.13
C GLY A 141 -2.21 11.21 -3.54
N THR A 142 -1.22 10.35 -3.79
CA THR A 142 -1.05 9.64 -5.07
C THR A 142 -1.85 8.34 -5.04
N GLY A 143 -2.84 8.24 -5.93
CA GLY A 143 -3.77 7.11 -6.04
C GLY A 143 -3.38 6.08 -7.11
N ARG A 144 -2.10 5.97 -7.48
CA ARG A 144 -1.70 5.02 -8.52
C ARG A 144 -1.97 3.58 -8.09
N ALA A 145 -2.58 2.82 -8.99
CA ALA A 145 -2.73 1.36 -8.89
C ALA A 145 -1.40 0.58 -9.09
N ASN A 146 -0.29 1.25 -9.40
CA ASN A 146 0.99 0.67 -9.80
C ASN A 146 2.10 0.90 -8.74
N TYR A 147 1.75 0.80 -7.47
CA TYR A 147 2.69 0.77 -6.34
C TYR A 147 2.34 -0.41 -5.44
N GLN A 148 3.33 -0.92 -4.71
CA GLN A 148 3.06 -1.81 -3.60
C GLN A 148 2.30 -1.03 -2.50
N SER A 149 1.58 -1.73 -1.62
CA SER A 149 0.60 -1.12 -0.70
C SER A 149 1.17 -0.08 0.27
N GLY A 150 2.48 -0.10 0.54
CA GLY A 150 3.16 0.80 1.48
C GLY A 150 3.26 2.27 1.04
N ILE A 151 3.52 3.14 2.02
CA ILE A 151 3.82 4.57 1.85
C ILE A 151 5.06 4.90 2.69
N ASN A 152 6.03 5.59 2.11
CA ASN A 152 7.15 6.22 2.80
C ASN A 152 7.59 7.46 2.02
N THR A 153 7.33 8.61 2.64
CA THR A 153 7.66 9.93 2.11
C THR A 153 9.16 10.19 2.18
N LEU A 154 9.61 11.29 1.55
CA LEU A 154 10.99 11.75 1.69
C LEU A 154 11.37 12.01 3.16
N GLU A 155 10.41 12.53 3.95
CA GLU A 155 10.62 12.80 5.38
C GLU A 155 10.75 11.50 6.19
N ASP A 156 9.93 10.48 5.90
CA ASP A 156 10.02 9.18 6.57
C ASP A 156 11.41 8.55 6.39
N VAL A 157 11.96 8.59 5.16
CA VAL A 157 13.31 8.07 4.86
C VAL A 157 14.37 8.90 5.57
N TYR A 158 14.27 10.24 5.53
CA TYR A 158 15.30 11.12 6.11
C TYR A 158 15.33 11.08 7.64
N THR A 159 14.17 10.93 8.29
CA THR A 159 14.05 10.95 9.75
C THR A 159 14.28 9.58 10.39
N TYR A 160 14.19 8.50 9.61
CA TYR A 160 14.48 7.15 10.09
C TYR A 160 15.90 7.02 10.65
N ASN A 161 16.02 6.27 11.74
CA ASN A 161 17.29 5.87 12.34
C ASN A 161 17.50 4.37 12.10
N PRO A 162 18.48 3.98 11.27
CA PRO A 162 18.73 2.57 10.97
C PRO A 162 19.39 1.79 12.11
N ILE A 163 19.72 2.43 13.24
CA ILE A 163 20.21 1.75 14.44
C ILE A 163 19.01 1.60 15.40
N PRO A 164 18.52 0.37 15.64
CA PRO A 164 17.41 0.14 16.57
C PRO A 164 17.70 0.67 17.98
N GLU A 165 16.65 1.14 18.65
CA GLU A 165 16.75 1.64 20.02
C GLU A 165 17.10 0.53 21.01
N GLY A 166 17.70 0.88 22.15
CA GLY A 166 18.00 -0.07 23.23
C GLY A 166 19.22 -0.98 23.00
N LEU A 167 19.93 -0.85 21.88
CA LEU A 167 21.20 -1.54 21.65
C LEU A 167 22.35 -0.89 22.45
N SER A 168 23.16 -1.71 23.12
CA SER A 168 24.43 -1.26 23.72
C SER A 168 25.45 -0.84 22.65
N THR A 169 26.47 -0.06 23.00
CA THR A 169 27.53 0.36 22.04
C THR A 169 28.18 -0.81 21.31
N THR A 170 28.39 -1.94 22.00
CA THR A 170 28.94 -3.16 21.39
C THR A 170 27.96 -3.80 20.41
N GLN A 171 26.67 -3.81 20.71
CA GLN A 171 25.63 -4.32 19.81
C GLN A 171 25.42 -3.40 18.60
N GLN A 172 25.49 -2.08 18.79
CA GLN A 172 25.40 -1.12 17.68
C GLN A 172 26.51 -1.35 16.66
N ALA A 173 27.71 -1.76 17.09
CA ALA A 173 28.82 -2.09 16.18
C ALA A 173 28.55 -3.33 15.29
N LEU A 174 27.51 -4.12 15.57
CA LEU A 174 27.08 -5.21 14.71
C LEU A 174 26.19 -4.71 13.54
N VAL A 175 25.64 -3.50 13.61
CA VAL A 175 24.94 -2.86 12.49
C VAL A 175 25.99 -2.25 11.56
N LEU A 176 26.22 -2.89 10.42
CA LEU A 176 27.27 -2.47 9.47
C LEU A 176 26.84 -1.33 8.55
N GLY A 177 25.54 -1.15 8.35
CA GLY A 177 25.01 -0.13 7.47
C GLY A 177 23.51 -0.31 7.21
N SER A 178 22.99 0.52 6.32
CA SER A 178 21.60 0.44 5.87
C SER A 178 21.49 0.59 4.36
N GLN A 179 20.46 -0.02 3.78
CA GLN A 179 20.25 -0.08 2.35
C GLN A 179 18.77 0.12 2.02
N VAL A 180 18.51 0.94 0.99
CA VAL A 180 17.20 1.02 0.35
C VAL A 180 17.05 -0.05 -0.73
N CYS A 181 15.85 -0.59 -0.88
CA CYS A 181 15.52 -1.57 -1.91
C CYS A 181 14.54 -0.96 -2.93
N LEU A 182 14.62 -1.40 -4.17
CA LEU A 182 13.63 -1.08 -5.21
C LEU A 182 13.18 -2.40 -5.85
N TRP A 183 12.02 -2.88 -5.44
CA TRP A 183 11.35 -3.99 -6.13
C TRP A 183 10.69 -3.49 -7.42
N THR A 184 10.62 -4.35 -8.44
CA THR A 184 10.38 -3.92 -9.83
C THR A 184 9.11 -4.47 -10.46
N GLU A 185 8.19 -5.04 -9.67
CA GLU A 185 6.90 -5.58 -10.11
C GLU A 185 6.08 -4.55 -10.92
N TYR A 186 6.18 -3.28 -10.52
CA TYR A 186 5.49 -2.16 -11.16
C TYR A 186 6.43 -1.10 -11.73
N VAL A 187 7.70 -1.47 -11.96
CA VAL A 187 8.74 -0.58 -12.52
C VAL A 187 9.01 -1.01 -13.95
N TYR A 188 8.39 -0.33 -14.90
CA TYR A 188 8.41 -0.76 -16.30
C TYR A 188 9.50 -0.10 -17.15
N THR A 189 10.08 0.99 -16.65
CA THR A 189 11.10 1.78 -17.37
C THR A 189 12.17 2.30 -16.41
N GLU A 190 13.32 2.72 -16.94
CA GLU A 190 14.35 3.38 -16.13
C GLU A 190 13.82 4.68 -15.51
N ALA A 191 13.05 5.47 -16.25
CA ALA A 191 12.38 6.66 -15.73
C ALA A 191 11.43 6.37 -14.55
N ASP A 192 10.75 5.22 -14.57
CA ASP A 192 9.91 4.76 -13.46
C ASP A 192 10.73 4.40 -12.22
N ALA A 193 11.95 3.88 -12.41
CA ALA A 193 12.90 3.61 -11.33
C ALA A 193 13.46 4.91 -10.76
N GLU A 194 13.89 5.84 -11.61
CA GLU A 194 14.39 7.16 -11.21
C GLU A 194 13.38 7.93 -10.36
N VAL A 195 12.13 8.01 -10.81
CA VAL A 195 11.05 8.67 -10.05
C VAL A 195 10.80 7.97 -8.71
N ARG A 196 10.98 6.66 -8.60
CA ARG A 196 10.85 5.94 -7.32
C ARG A 196 12.04 6.18 -6.39
N LEU A 197 13.24 6.20 -6.93
CA LEU A 197 14.46 6.37 -6.15
C LEU A 197 14.64 7.82 -5.70
N LEU A 198 14.45 8.79 -6.59
CA LEU A 198 14.71 10.21 -6.33
C LEU A 198 13.41 10.93 -5.93
N PRO A 199 13.42 11.72 -4.84
CA PRO A 199 14.59 12.17 -4.06
C PRO A 199 15.03 11.28 -2.88
N ARG A 200 14.30 10.22 -2.54
CA ARG A 200 14.54 9.39 -1.33
C ARG A 200 15.95 8.81 -1.23
N LEU A 201 16.60 8.52 -2.36
CA LEU A 201 17.98 8.04 -2.40
C LEU A 201 18.97 9.09 -1.88
N LEU A 202 18.70 10.39 -2.07
CA LEU A 202 19.50 11.47 -1.49
C LEU A 202 19.34 11.52 0.04
N ALA A 203 18.12 11.28 0.53
CA ALA A 203 17.87 11.20 1.98
C ALA A 203 18.65 10.03 2.58
N GLN A 204 18.54 8.85 1.97
CA GLN A 204 19.27 7.67 2.44
C GLN A 204 20.79 7.86 2.42
N ALA A 205 21.32 8.55 1.40
CA ALA A 205 22.74 8.87 1.34
C ALA A 205 23.18 9.74 2.54
N GLU A 206 22.40 10.77 2.90
CA GLU A 206 22.71 11.60 4.08
C GLU A 206 22.51 10.83 5.40
N VAL A 207 21.47 9.99 5.51
CA VAL A 207 21.22 9.08 6.65
C VAL A 207 22.40 8.13 6.89
N SER A 208 22.97 7.57 5.82
CA SER A 208 24.02 6.55 5.92
C SER A 208 25.42 7.14 6.08
N TRP A 209 25.62 8.40 5.70
CA TRP A 209 26.96 9.02 5.62
C TRP A 209 27.24 10.05 6.73
N SER A 210 26.25 10.87 7.08
CA SER A 210 26.45 12.02 7.94
C SER A 210 26.41 11.64 9.42
N GLN A 211 27.40 12.10 10.19
CA GLN A 211 27.44 11.92 11.65
C GLN A 211 26.37 12.76 12.37
N GLU A 212 26.11 13.95 11.85
CA GLU A 212 25.07 14.86 12.31
C GLU A 212 24.20 15.24 11.11
N ARG A 213 22.88 15.26 11.33
CA ARG A 213 21.88 15.60 10.30
C ARG A 213 21.21 16.91 10.67
N ASP A 214 20.92 17.72 9.66
CA ASP A 214 20.15 18.94 9.82
C ASP A 214 18.64 18.61 9.94
N SER A 215 17.81 19.62 10.19
CA SER A 215 16.36 19.50 10.10
C SER A 215 15.91 19.06 8.70
N PHE A 216 14.78 18.34 8.63
CA PHE A 216 14.21 17.88 7.36
C PHE A 216 13.99 19.03 6.35
N PRO A 217 13.42 20.20 6.71
CA PRO A 217 13.26 21.30 5.74
C PRO A 217 14.59 21.84 5.18
N ALA A 218 15.66 21.83 5.98
CA ALA A 218 16.98 22.25 5.52
C ALA A 218 17.57 21.22 4.54
N PHE A 219 17.46 19.93 4.85
CA PHE A 219 17.81 18.85 3.93
C PHE A 219 17.00 18.93 2.63
N GLU A 220 15.68 19.07 2.72
CA GLU A 220 14.78 19.11 1.56
C GLU A 220 15.23 20.22 0.59
N ASN A 221 15.49 21.43 1.09
CA ASN A 221 15.97 22.53 0.25
C ASN A 221 17.30 22.22 -0.46
N ARG A 222 18.24 21.55 0.20
CA ARG A 222 19.50 21.10 -0.44
C ARG A 222 19.25 20.00 -1.48
N ALA A 223 18.39 19.04 -1.15
CA ALA A 223 18.03 17.94 -2.03
C ALA A 223 17.41 18.47 -3.33
N TRP A 224 16.47 19.42 -3.26
CA TRP A 224 15.87 20.03 -4.45
C TRP A 224 16.87 20.79 -5.33
N SER A 225 17.86 21.47 -4.74
CA SER A 225 18.96 22.06 -5.49
C SER A 225 19.76 20.99 -6.25
N GLN A 226 20.03 19.84 -5.61
CA GLN A 226 20.72 18.71 -6.25
C GLN A 226 19.87 18.05 -7.35
N LEU A 227 18.56 17.90 -7.14
CA LEU A 227 17.65 17.39 -8.16
C LEU A 227 17.67 18.26 -9.42
N GLY A 228 17.71 19.59 -9.28
CA GLY A 228 17.86 20.49 -10.42
C GLY A 228 19.19 20.33 -11.19
N GLN A 229 20.23 19.77 -10.58
CA GLN A 229 21.47 19.40 -11.30
C GLN A 229 21.36 18.02 -11.96
N LEU A 230 20.71 17.06 -11.29
CA LEU A 230 20.42 15.73 -11.85
C LEU A 230 19.50 15.83 -13.07
N GLU A 231 18.52 16.72 -13.04
CA GLU A 231 17.62 16.97 -14.15
C GLU A 231 18.35 17.43 -15.42
N LYS A 232 19.36 18.32 -15.26
CA LYS A 232 20.22 18.75 -16.38
C LYS A 232 21.05 17.62 -16.97
N GLN A 233 21.21 16.52 -16.24
CA GLN A 233 21.87 15.30 -16.70
C GLN A 233 20.88 14.29 -17.30
N GLY A 234 19.58 14.59 -17.29
CA GLY A 234 18.53 13.77 -17.88
C GLY A 234 17.73 12.90 -16.90
N TYR A 235 18.03 12.95 -15.60
CA TYR A 235 17.31 12.16 -14.59
C TYR A 235 15.94 12.75 -14.28
N ARG A 236 14.95 11.87 -14.06
CA ARG A 236 13.64 12.23 -13.53
C ARG A 236 13.56 11.98 -12.03
N TYR A 237 12.66 12.68 -11.35
CA TYR A 237 12.47 12.53 -9.91
C TYR A 237 11.02 12.82 -9.54
N PHE A 238 10.60 12.27 -8.40
CA PHE A 238 9.25 12.46 -7.90
C PHE A 238 8.96 13.92 -7.55
N VAL A 239 7.81 14.39 -8.04
CA VAL A 239 7.20 15.67 -7.66
C VAL A 239 5.83 15.35 -7.06
N ALA A 240 5.58 15.83 -5.84
CA ALA A 240 4.30 15.62 -5.18
C ALA A 240 3.16 16.28 -6.01
N PRO A 241 1.99 15.63 -6.13
CA PRO A 241 0.87 16.24 -6.83
C PRO A 241 0.31 17.44 -6.04
N PRO A 242 -0.45 18.32 -6.71
CA PRO A 242 -1.22 19.35 -6.01
C PRO A 242 -2.14 18.72 -4.95
N ARG A 243 -2.25 19.40 -3.81
CA ARG A 243 -3.19 19.11 -2.73
C ARG A 243 -4.47 19.91 -2.93
N GLY A 244 -5.59 19.33 -2.56
CA GLY A 244 -6.89 19.95 -2.70
C GLY A 244 -8.00 18.90 -2.63
N PRO A 245 -9.27 19.34 -2.69
CA PRO A 245 -10.40 18.42 -2.75
C PRO A 245 -10.32 17.58 -4.04
N ARG A 246 -10.73 16.31 -3.99
CA ARG A 246 -10.95 15.50 -5.21
C ARG A 246 -12.33 15.75 -5.83
N MET A 247 -13.24 16.27 -5.02
CA MET A 247 -14.59 16.59 -5.42
C MET A 247 -15.12 17.77 -4.60
N VAL A 248 -15.89 18.64 -5.25
CA VAL A 248 -16.48 19.84 -4.66
C VAL A 248 -17.93 19.93 -5.10
N SER A 249 -18.83 20.11 -4.13
CA SER A 249 -20.26 20.21 -4.39
C SER A 249 -20.65 21.65 -4.73
N LEU A 250 -21.35 21.83 -5.85
CA LEU A 250 -21.85 23.13 -6.29
C LEU A 250 -23.16 23.47 -5.56
N TRP A 251 -23.06 24.01 -4.34
CA TRP A 251 -24.21 24.40 -3.51
C TRP A 251 -24.80 25.76 -3.87
N ALA A 252 -23.92 26.76 -4.04
CA ALA A 252 -24.25 28.12 -4.42
C ALA A 252 -23.08 28.70 -5.22
N GLU A 253 -23.40 29.43 -6.28
CA GLU A 253 -22.42 29.94 -7.24
C GLU A 253 -21.83 31.29 -6.79
N PRO A 254 -20.53 31.55 -7.01
CA PRO A 254 -19.49 30.61 -7.43
C PRO A 254 -18.92 29.81 -6.24
N VAL A 255 -18.63 28.52 -6.45
CA VAL A 255 -17.87 27.70 -5.50
C VAL A 255 -16.37 27.91 -5.68
N SER A 256 -15.61 27.83 -4.59
CA SER A 256 -14.17 28.05 -4.58
C SER A 256 -13.40 26.73 -4.50
N VAL A 257 -12.57 26.44 -5.51
CA VAL A 257 -11.63 25.31 -5.48
C VAL A 257 -10.24 25.84 -5.11
N VAL A 258 -9.75 25.41 -3.95
CA VAL A 258 -8.41 25.76 -3.45
C VAL A 258 -7.47 24.58 -3.68
N LEU A 259 -6.44 24.81 -4.49
CA LEU A 259 -5.29 23.93 -4.63
C LEU A 259 -4.08 24.51 -3.89
N SER A 260 -3.23 23.63 -3.39
CA SER A 260 -1.95 23.97 -2.76
C SER A 260 -0.89 22.92 -3.09
N HIS A 261 0.34 23.13 -2.65
CA HIS A 261 1.42 22.17 -2.78
C HIS A 261 2.34 22.28 -1.56
N PRO A 262 2.95 21.18 -1.06
CA PRO A 262 3.81 21.23 0.13
C PRO A 262 4.98 22.22 0.00
N ARG A 263 5.49 22.37 -1.22
CA ARG A 263 6.49 23.38 -1.58
C ARG A 263 5.89 24.56 -2.32
N THR A 264 6.37 25.76 -1.99
CA THR A 264 5.89 27.03 -2.55
C THR A 264 6.57 27.43 -3.86
N ASP A 265 7.65 26.76 -4.26
CA ASP A 265 8.41 27.01 -5.49
C ASP A 265 7.91 26.21 -6.70
N MET A 266 6.93 25.33 -6.53
CA MET A 266 6.32 24.58 -7.63
C MET A 266 5.32 25.41 -8.42
N VAL A 267 5.30 25.22 -9.73
CA VAL A 267 4.36 25.89 -10.64
C VAL A 267 3.13 24.99 -10.86
N LEU A 268 1.98 25.41 -10.34
CA LEU A 268 0.73 24.67 -10.53
C LEU A 268 0.04 25.12 -11.81
N ARG A 269 -0.31 24.16 -12.67
CA ARG A 269 -1.06 24.39 -13.90
C ARG A 269 -2.34 23.58 -13.91
N TYR A 270 -3.36 24.07 -14.61
CA TYR A 270 -4.63 23.37 -14.73
C TYR A 270 -5.33 23.57 -16.07
N THR A 271 -6.33 22.72 -16.32
CA THR A 271 -7.26 22.79 -17.44
C THR A 271 -8.69 22.58 -16.93
N LEU A 272 -9.67 23.11 -17.66
CA LEU A 272 -11.11 22.98 -17.34
C LEU A 272 -11.88 22.22 -18.42
N ASP A 273 -11.23 21.89 -19.53
CA ASP A 273 -11.80 21.23 -20.70
C ASP A 273 -11.55 19.71 -20.71
N GLY A 274 -10.98 19.17 -19.63
CA GLY A 274 -10.64 17.75 -19.49
C GLY A 274 -9.34 17.34 -20.20
N SER A 275 -8.64 18.24 -20.91
CA SER A 275 -7.33 17.95 -21.49
C SER A 275 -6.25 17.81 -20.41
N THR A 276 -5.19 17.03 -20.68
CA THR A 276 -4.06 16.91 -19.75
C THR A 276 -3.30 18.25 -19.68
N PRO A 277 -3.10 18.83 -18.49
CA PRO A 277 -2.36 20.07 -18.36
C PRO A 277 -0.90 19.93 -18.84
N THR A 278 -0.39 20.99 -19.44
CA THR A 278 0.99 21.12 -19.89
C THR A 278 1.63 22.36 -19.24
N ALA A 279 2.94 22.55 -19.42
CA ALA A 279 3.62 23.76 -18.95
C ALA A 279 3.04 25.07 -19.55
N ALA A 280 2.32 24.97 -20.68
CA ALA A 280 1.64 26.10 -21.34
C ALA A 280 0.17 26.28 -20.90
N SER A 281 -0.39 25.38 -20.10
CA SER A 281 -1.77 25.47 -19.60
C SER A 281 -1.93 26.64 -18.60
N LEU A 282 -3.16 26.88 -18.14
CA LEU A 282 -3.45 28.02 -17.25
C LEU A 282 -2.67 27.91 -15.95
N LEU A 283 -2.11 29.04 -15.49
CA LEU A 283 -1.41 29.14 -14.21
C LEU A 283 -2.42 29.22 -13.07
N TYR A 284 -2.23 28.40 -12.04
CA TYR A 284 -2.97 28.51 -10.79
C TYR A 284 -2.29 29.53 -9.87
N GLU A 285 -2.87 30.72 -9.74
CA GLU A 285 -2.35 31.80 -8.88
C GLU A 285 -3.25 32.08 -7.67
N LYS A 286 -4.52 31.70 -7.76
CA LYS A 286 -5.56 31.98 -6.76
C LYS A 286 -6.65 30.92 -6.85
N PRO A 287 -7.47 30.77 -5.78
CA PRO A 287 -8.60 29.84 -5.80
C PRO A 287 -9.48 30.02 -7.04
N LEU A 288 -9.84 28.90 -7.67
CA LEU A 288 -10.69 28.90 -8.85
C LEU A 288 -12.14 29.12 -8.43
N LYS A 289 -12.84 30.01 -9.12
CA LYS A 289 -14.26 30.29 -8.91
C LYS A 289 -15.06 29.65 -10.03
N LEU A 290 -15.90 28.68 -9.68
CA LEU A 290 -16.68 27.89 -10.64
C LEU A 290 -18.16 28.16 -10.41
N GLU A 291 -18.87 28.51 -11.48
CA GLU A 291 -20.32 28.75 -11.49
C GLU A 291 -21.09 27.55 -12.04
N GLN A 292 -20.39 26.56 -12.60
CA GLN A 292 -21.00 25.40 -13.24
C GLN A 292 -20.16 24.17 -13.00
N GLU A 293 -20.70 23.02 -13.38
CA GLU A 293 -19.97 21.75 -13.38
C GLU A 293 -18.67 21.86 -14.17
N ALA A 294 -17.61 21.26 -13.64
CA ALA A 294 -16.30 21.29 -14.25
C ALA A 294 -15.47 20.06 -13.84
N LEU A 295 -14.65 19.58 -14.77
CA LEU A 295 -13.55 18.68 -14.46
C LEU A 295 -12.26 19.49 -14.51
N ILE A 296 -11.68 19.76 -13.34
CA ILE A 296 -10.41 20.44 -13.22
C ILE A 296 -9.33 19.37 -13.20
N LYS A 297 -8.43 19.41 -14.18
CA LYS A 297 -7.18 18.64 -14.11
C LYS A 297 -6.07 19.57 -13.70
N ALA A 298 -5.30 19.19 -12.70
CA ALA A 298 -4.20 20.02 -12.20
C ALA A 298 -2.92 19.20 -12.00
N VAL A 299 -1.77 19.86 -12.19
CA VAL A 299 -0.44 19.24 -12.08
C VAL A 299 0.54 20.26 -11.49
N ALA A 300 1.54 19.79 -10.76
CA ALA A 300 2.66 20.60 -10.27
C ALA A 300 3.88 20.36 -11.16
N PHE A 301 4.53 21.43 -11.59
CA PHE A 301 5.77 21.39 -12.35
C PHE A 301 6.93 21.85 -11.48
N ALA A 302 7.98 21.02 -11.39
CA ALA A 302 9.29 21.43 -10.89
C ALA A 302 10.10 22.13 -11.99
N SER A 303 9.89 21.70 -13.24
CA SER A 303 10.38 22.33 -14.46
C SER A 303 9.40 22.01 -15.61
N PRO A 304 9.57 22.58 -16.83
CA PRO A 304 8.74 22.18 -17.97
C PRO A 304 8.79 20.68 -18.32
N ASP A 305 9.89 19.99 -17.98
CA ASP A 305 10.15 18.60 -18.36
C ASP A 305 9.97 17.61 -17.18
N ASN A 306 9.86 18.10 -15.94
CA ASN A 306 9.59 17.28 -14.77
C ASN A 306 8.39 17.76 -13.96
N GLN A 307 7.40 16.88 -13.83
CA GLN A 307 6.08 17.19 -13.31
C GLN A 307 5.55 16.08 -12.40
N SER A 308 4.60 16.44 -11.55
CA SER A 308 3.84 15.50 -10.74
C SER A 308 2.89 14.67 -11.59
N GLU A 309 2.19 13.76 -10.92
CA GLU A 309 0.95 13.22 -11.45
C GLU A 309 -0.12 14.29 -11.60
N VAL A 310 -1.04 14.06 -12.53
CA VAL A 310 -2.24 14.89 -12.69
C VAL A 310 -3.26 14.46 -11.66
N ILE A 311 -3.80 15.43 -10.94
CA ILE A 311 -4.97 15.24 -10.10
C ILE A 311 -6.23 15.66 -10.84
N GLU A 312 -7.35 15.06 -10.48
CA GLU A 312 -8.68 15.47 -10.92
C GLU A 312 -9.46 16.03 -9.75
N VAL A 313 -10.12 17.18 -9.97
CA VAL A 313 -11.12 17.74 -9.08
C VAL A 313 -12.42 17.86 -9.84
N ARG A 314 -13.45 17.14 -9.38
CA ARG A 314 -14.79 17.21 -9.95
C ARG A 314 -15.62 18.24 -9.22
N VAL A 315 -16.11 19.24 -9.95
CA VAL A 315 -17.12 20.18 -9.46
C VAL A 315 -18.46 19.72 -10.02
N THR A 316 -19.35 19.26 -9.14
CA THR A 316 -20.65 18.68 -9.53
C THR A 316 -21.73 19.13 -8.55
N PRO A 317 -23.02 19.11 -8.92
CA PRO A 317 -24.10 19.42 -7.99
C PRO A 317 -24.10 18.41 -6.84
N PRO A 318 -24.57 18.80 -5.64
CA PRO A 318 -24.74 17.86 -4.53
C PRO A 318 -25.70 16.73 -4.90
N LEU A 319 -25.49 15.58 -4.28
CA LEU A 319 -26.37 14.41 -4.45
C LEU A 319 -27.81 14.78 -4.08
N GLN A 320 -28.73 14.39 -4.94
CA GLN A 320 -30.16 14.64 -4.74
C GLN A 320 -30.76 13.55 -3.85
N ALA A 321 -31.63 13.96 -2.92
CA ALA A 321 -32.45 13.01 -2.18
C ALA A 321 -33.47 12.34 -3.11
N SER A 322 -33.77 11.08 -2.84
CA SER A 322 -34.81 10.33 -3.52
C SER A 322 -36.19 10.90 -3.25
N SER A 323 -37.11 10.76 -4.21
CA SER A 323 -38.54 11.02 -4.02
C SER A 323 -39.30 9.91 -3.28
N THR A 324 -38.60 8.85 -2.83
CA THR A 324 -39.20 7.71 -2.11
C THR A 324 -39.89 8.16 -0.82
N SER A 325 -41.07 7.59 -0.52
CA SER A 325 -41.76 7.85 0.75
C SER A 325 -41.21 6.99 1.87
N GLU A 326 -40.87 7.58 3.02
CA GLU A 326 -40.49 6.85 4.24
C GLU A 326 -41.56 5.85 4.69
N LYS A 327 -42.84 6.08 4.33
CA LYS A 327 -43.96 5.20 4.70
C LYS A 327 -43.88 3.82 4.05
N ASP A 328 -43.17 3.70 2.94
CA ASP A 328 -43.03 2.45 2.17
C ASP A 328 -41.77 1.66 2.57
N LEU A 329 -41.02 2.16 3.56
CA LEU A 329 -39.75 1.59 3.99
C LEU A 329 -39.86 1.02 5.42
N VAL A 330 -39.03 0.01 5.69
CA VAL A 330 -38.84 -0.53 7.04
C VAL A 330 -37.48 -0.09 7.58
N PRO A 331 -37.30 0.05 8.91
CA PRO A 331 -36.00 0.40 9.49
C PRO A 331 -34.91 -0.62 9.14
N GLY A 332 -33.72 -0.13 8.80
CA GLY A 332 -32.53 -0.91 8.46
C GLY A 332 -32.20 -0.95 6.95
N LEU A 333 -31.10 -1.64 6.62
CA LEU A 333 -30.65 -1.90 5.25
C LEU A 333 -31.00 -3.33 4.86
N ARG A 334 -31.25 -3.56 3.58
CA ARG A 334 -31.28 -4.91 3.01
C ARG A 334 -29.85 -5.38 2.81
N MET A 335 -29.44 -6.43 3.52
CA MET A 335 -28.15 -7.08 3.34
C MET A 335 -28.34 -8.40 2.58
N THR A 336 -27.57 -8.62 1.52
CA THR A 336 -27.48 -9.89 0.81
C THR A 336 -26.09 -10.49 1.01
N LEU A 337 -26.05 -11.70 1.57
CA LEU A 337 -24.84 -12.47 1.82
C LEU A 337 -24.61 -13.47 0.68
N TYR A 338 -23.37 -13.57 0.23
CA TYR A 338 -22.88 -14.51 -0.78
C TYR A 338 -21.74 -15.35 -0.18
N HIS A 339 -21.54 -16.55 -0.72
CA HIS A 339 -20.43 -17.42 -0.33
C HIS A 339 -19.78 -18.00 -1.58
N GLY A 340 -18.46 -17.89 -1.67
CA GLY A 340 -17.65 -18.30 -2.81
C GLY A 340 -16.41 -17.42 -2.93
N GLN A 341 -15.42 -17.86 -3.70
CA GLN A 341 -14.20 -17.08 -3.89
C GLN A 341 -14.48 -15.79 -4.66
N ILE A 342 -14.20 -14.65 -4.04
CA ILE A 342 -14.32 -13.30 -4.61
C ILE A 342 -12.95 -12.64 -4.52
N ASN A 343 -12.45 -12.09 -5.62
CA ASN A 343 -11.18 -11.35 -5.62
C ASN A 343 -11.38 -9.88 -5.98
N ARG A 344 -12.52 -9.55 -6.61
CA ARG A 344 -12.95 -8.21 -6.97
C ARG A 344 -14.46 -8.11 -6.82
N LEU A 345 -14.96 -6.94 -6.44
CA LEU A 345 -16.39 -6.70 -6.28
C LEU A 345 -17.21 -6.85 -7.57
N ARG A 346 -16.56 -6.75 -8.74
CA ARG A 346 -17.21 -7.07 -10.03
C ARG A 346 -17.61 -8.55 -10.18
N ASP A 347 -17.06 -9.44 -9.37
CA ASP A 347 -17.31 -10.89 -9.43
C ASP A 347 -18.72 -11.25 -8.89
N PHE A 348 -19.38 -10.34 -8.16
CA PHE A 348 -20.72 -10.57 -7.57
C PHE A 348 -21.82 -10.87 -8.59
N GLY A 349 -21.73 -10.32 -9.81
CA GLY A 349 -22.83 -10.33 -10.78
C GLY A 349 -23.28 -11.72 -11.24
N GLN A 350 -22.51 -12.77 -10.95
CA GLN A 350 -22.80 -14.16 -11.33
C GLN A 350 -23.06 -15.08 -10.12
N MET A 351 -22.99 -14.56 -8.89
CA MET A 351 -23.10 -15.38 -7.68
C MET A 351 -24.56 -15.57 -7.25
N LYS A 352 -24.85 -16.75 -6.70
CA LYS A 352 -26.13 -17.04 -6.04
C LYS A 352 -26.10 -16.52 -4.61
N ALA A 353 -27.08 -15.69 -4.24
CA ALA A 353 -27.24 -15.24 -2.86
C ALA A 353 -27.44 -16.43 -1.90
N LEU A 354 -26.70 -16.42 -0.79
CA LEU A 354 -26.84 -17.38 0.30
C LEU A 354 -28.07 -17.04 1.15
N ARG A 355 -28.22 -15.76 1.54
CA ARG A 355 -29.45 -15.22 2.13
C ARG A 355 -29.56 -13.72 1.96
N THR A 356 -30.77 -13.21 2.17
CA THR A 356 -31.06 -11.77 2.27
C THR A 356 -31.85 -11.51 3.54
N GLU A 357 -31.49 -10.46 4.27
CA GLU A 357 -32.16 -10.06 5.51
C GLU A 357 -32.11 -8.54 5.69
N THR A 358 -32.89 -8.01 6.64
CA THR A 358 -32.84 -6.60 7.02
C THR A 358 -31.98 -6.44 8.28
N VAL A 359 -30.99 -5.56 8.23
CA VAL A 359 -30.02 -5.30 9.30
C VAL A 359 -30.05 -3.83 9.73
N PRO A 360 -29.80 -3.51 11.02
CA PRO A 360 -29.93 -2.14 11.51
C PRO A 360 -28.74 -1.23 11.13
N SER A 361 -27.62 -1.80 10.69
CA SER A 361 -26.39 -1.05 10.41
C SER A 361 -25.51 -1.80 9.41
N VAL A 362 -24.48 -1.10 8.92
CA VAL A 362 -23.41 -1.70 8.11
C VAL A 362 -22.44 -2.38 9.08
N ALA A 363 -22.53 -3.70 9.16
CA ALA A 363 -21.66 -4.51 10.00
C ALA A 363 -21.62 -5.96 9.50
N LEU A 364 -20.55 -6.68 9.81
CA LEU A 364 -20.44 -8.10 9.47
C LEU A 364 -21.51 -8.92 10.23
N PRO A 365 -22.30 -9.77 9.55
CA PRO A 365 -23.34 -10.55 10.21
C PRO A 365 -22.73 -11.66 11.08
N ALA A 366 -23.29 -11.90 12.27
CA ALA A 366 -22.78 -12.91 13.21
C ALA A 366 -22.76 -14.34 12.63
N GLN A 367 -23.73 -14.67 11.77
CA GLN A 367 -23.76 -15.94 11.05
C GLN A 367 -23.26 -15.76 9.62
N ARG A 368 -21.96 -15.97 9.40
CA ARG A 368 -21.29 -15.89 8.10
C ARG A 368 -20.25 -16.99 7.94
N PRO A 369 -19.81 -17.30 6.70
CA PRO A 369 -18.60 -18.09 6.48
C PRO A 369 -17.38 -17.41 7.11
N ASN A 370 -16.36 -18.19 7.49
CA ASN A 370 -15.13 -17.64 8.06
C ASN A 370 -14.34 -16.82 7.03
N ASP A 371 -14.31 -17.27 5.77
CA ASP A 371 -13.62 -16.63 4.66
C ASP A 371 -14.45 -16.76 3.38
N ASN A 372 -14.06 -16.08 2.30
CA ASN A 372 -14.64 -16.19 0.96
C ASN A 372 -16.14 -15.89 0.95
N PHE A 373 -16.53 -14.76 1.53
CA PHE A 373 -17.91 -14.31 1.51
C PHE A 373 -18.03 -12.88 0.99
N GLY A 374 -19.23 -12.53 0.54
CA GLY A 374 -19.52 -11.21 0.00
C GLY A 374 -20.79 -10.64 0.59
N LEU A 375 -20.84 -9.32 0.78
CA LEU A 375 -21.98 -8.59 1.29
C LEU A 375 -22.37 -7.48 0.31
N ILE A 376 -23.68 -7.33 0.09
CA ILE A 376 -24.25 -6.13 -0.51
C ILE A 376 -25.28 -5.58 0.47
N PHE A 377 -25.09 -4.33 0.91
CA PHE A 377 -26.08 -3.56 1.66
C PHE A 377 -26.77 -2.59 0.71
N GLU A 378 -28.10 -2.53 0.74
CA GLU A 378 -28.90 -1.62 -0.09
C GLU A 378 -30.04 -1.00 0.72
N GLY A 379 -30.31 0.28 0.47
CA GLY A 379 -31.43 0.98 1.07
C GLY A 379 -31.29 2.49 0.90
N TYR A 380 -31.71 3.21 1.93
CA TYR A 380 -31.65 4.65 2.02
C TYR A 380 -31.02 5.06 3.34
N LEU A 381 -30.14 6.05 3.27
CA LEU A 381 -29.63 6.79 4.41
C LEU A 381 -30.40 8.12 4.51
N LYS A 382 -30.98 8.42 5.66
CA LYS A 382 -31.64 9.69 5.92
C LYS A 382 -30.63 10.73 6.40
N LEU A 383 -30.51 11.85 5.69
CA LEU A 383 -29.75 13.02 6.11
C LEU A 383 -30.73 14.11 6.59
N ASP A 384 -30.54 14.60 7.81
CA ASP A 384 -31.42 15.61 8.40
C ASP A 384 -31.15 17.02 7.83
N GLU A 385 -29.93 17.26 7.39
CA GLU A 385 -29.47 18.55 6.87
C GLU A 385 -28.79 18.36 5.52
N ALA A 386 -28.77 19.42 4.71
CA ALA A 386 -28.01 19.44 3.47
C ALA A 386 -26.61 19.97 3.77
N GLY A 387 -25.57 19.38 3.20
CA GLY A 387 -24.21 19.86 3.40
C GLY A 387 -23.15 18.96 2.79
N ASP A 388 -21.90 19.40 2.90
CA ASP A 388 -20.75 18.57 2.55
C ASP A 388 -20.45 17.55 3.65
N TYR A 389 -20.14 16.34 3.22
CA TYR A 389 -19.83 15.22 4.10
C TYR A 389 -18.54 14.54 3.67
N THR A 390 -17.79 14.05 4.66
CA THR A 390 -16.69 13.11 4.46
C THR A 390 -17.20 11.71 4.77
N TRP A 391 -17.21 10.87 3.74
CA TRP A 391 -17.62 9.47 3.77
C TRP A 391 -16.37 8.63 3.99
N VAL A 392 -16.32 7.82 5.04
CA VAL A 392 -15.18 6.94 5.33
C VAL A 392 -15.68 5.50 5.32
N LEU A 393 -15.11 4.68 4.45
CA LEU A 393 -15.37 3.25 4.38
C LEU A 393 -14.08 2.52 4.76
N SER A 394 -14.11 1.81 5.88
CA SER A 394 -13.00 0.99 6.33
C SER A 394 -13.29 -0.47 6.05
N SER A 395 -12.37 -1.17 5.39
CA SER A 395 -12.52 -2.59 5.11
C SER A 395 -11.20 -3.35 5.15
N ASP A 396 -11.29 -4.61 5.55
CA ASP A 396 -10.29 -5.65 5.27
C ASP A 396 -10.73 -6.38 4.00
N ASP A 397 -9.86 -6.46 3.00
CA ASP A 397 -10.23 -6.71 1.59
C ASP A 397 -11.25 -5.68 1.03
N GLY A 398 -11.80 -5.98 -0.15
CA GLY A 398 -12.32 -4.95 -1.03
C GLY A 398 -13.72 -4.45 -0.66
N SER A 399 -13.91 -3.12 -0.69
CA SER A 399 -15.21 -2.48 -0.47
C SER A 399 -15.50 -1.31 -1.40
N GLN A 400 -16.79 -1.02 -1.63
CA GLN A 400 -17.25 0.14 -2.40
C GLN A 400 -18.46 0.81 -1.74
N LEU A 401 -18.52 2.13 -1.78
CA LEU A 401 -19.67 2.94 -1.39
C LEU A 401 -20.25 3.66 -2.61
N TRP A 402 -21.54 3.42 -2.85
CA TRP A 402 -22.34 4.07 -3.87
C TRP A 402 -23.45 4.89 -3.22
N LEU A 403 -23.60 6.14 -3.65
CA LEU A 403 -24.64 7.05 -3.19
C LEU A 403 -25.37 7.64 -4.39
N ALA A 404 -26.70 7.50 -4.43
CA ALA A 404 -27.54 7.91 -5.57
C ALA A 404 -26.94 7.48 -6.93
N ASP A 405 -26.51 6.21 -7.02
CA ASP A 405 -25.88 5.59 -8.19
C ASP A 405 -24.50 6.16 -8.60
N GLU A 406 -23.92 7.06 -7.80
CA GLU A 406 -22.55 7.55 -7.97
C GLU A 406 -21.58 6.75 -7.07
N LEU A 407 -20.48 6.24 -7.64
CA LEU A 407 -19.40 5.61 -6.88
C LEU A 407 -18.62 6.68 -6.13
N VAL A 408 -18.71 6.69 -4.80
CA VAL A 408 -18.10 7.71 -3.94
C VAL A 408 -16.80 7.21 -3.31
N VAL A 409 -16.73 5.94 -2.90
CA VAL A 409 -15.50 5.30 -2.40
C VAL A 409 -15.27 4.00 -3.16
N ASP A 410 -14.08 3.85 -3.74
CA ASP A 410 -13.63 2.63 -4.41
C ASP A 410 -12.38 2.07 -3.73
N HIS A 411 -12.59 1.09 -2.84
CA HIS A 411 -11.56 0.40 -2.09
C HIS A 411 -11.52 -1.08 -2.51
N ASP A 412 -11.68 -1.39 -3.81
CA ASP A 412 -11.74 -2.78 -4.31
C ASP A 412 -10.35 -3.44 -4.45
N GLY A 413 -10.30 -4.75 -4.21
CA GLY A 413 -9.08 -5.57 -4.23
C GLY A 413 -8.69 -6.08 -2.85
N ARG A 414 -7.66 -6.91 -2.78
CA ARG A 414 -7.17 -7.46 -1.51
C ARG A 414 -6.23 -6.49 -0.81
N HIS A 415 -6.46 -6.25 0.47
CA HIS A 415 -5.65 -5.39 1.32
C HIS A 415 -6.03 -5.61 2.79
N GLY A 416 -5.14 -5.23 3.72
CA GLY A 416 -5.47 -5.27 5.15
C GLY A 416 -6.54 -4.24 5.54
N MET A 417 -7.11 -4.39 6.74
CA MET A 417 -8.07 -3.42 7.31
C MET A 417 -7.55 -1.99 7.25
N GLY A 418 -8.27 -1.10 6.57
CA GLY A 418 -7.92 0.31 6.49
C GLY A 418 -9.06 1.20 5.98
N PRO A 419 -9.06 2.50 6.34
CA PRO A 419 -10.04 3.46 5.87
C PRO A 419 -9.70 4.00 4.47
N LEU A 420 -10.72 4.18 3.63
CA LEU A 420 -10.68 5.07 2.47
C LEU A 420 -11.80 6.10 2.58
N SER A 421 -11.48 7.37 2.31
CA SER A 421 -12.44 8.46 2.44
C SER A 421 -12.62 9.29 1.18
N ALA A 422 -13.82 9.86 1.03
CA ALA A 422 -14.15 10.79 -0.03
C ALA A 422 -15.09 11.89 0.46
N GLN A 423 -14.99 13.08 -0.12
CA GLN A 423 -15.91 14.19 0.17
C GLN A 423 -17.01 14.24 -0.88
N ARG A 424 -18.27 14.27 -0.46
CA ARG A 424 -19.43 14.44 -1.35
C ARG A 424 -20.56 15.12 -0.59
N GLY A 425 -21.07 16.22 -1.13
CA GLY A 425 -22.24 16.90 -0.58
C GLY A 425 -23.54 16.24 -1.01
N ALA A 426 -24.52 16.27 -0.13
CA ALA A 426 -25.83 15.65 -0.33
C ALA A 426 -26.93 16.51 0.28
N GLN A 427 -28.06 16.60 -0.44
CA GLN A 427 -29.27 17.28 0.05
C GLN A 427 -29.87 16.52 1.24
N ALA A 428 -30.59 17.25 2.11
CA ALA A 428 -31.38 16.64 3.17
C ALA A 428 -32.46 15.72 2.58
N GLY A 429 -32.72 14.59 3.24
CA GLY A 429 -33.72 13.60 2.83
C GLY A 429 -33.16 12.19 2.72
N LEU A 430 -33.89 11.31 2.02
CA LEU A 430 -33.50 9.92 1.81
C LEU A 430 -32.52 9.80 0.65
N LEU A 431 -31.27 9.46 0.95
CA LEU A 431 -30.22 9.23 -0.04
C LEU A 431 -30.11 7.72 -0.33
N PRO A 432 -30.29 7.25 -1.57
CA PRO A 432 -30.02 5.86 -1.91
C PRO A 432 -28.58 5.50 -1.59
N ILE A 433 -28.37 4.39 -0.89
CA ILE A 433 -27.05 3.89 -0.50
C ILE A 433 -26.90 2.43 -0.91
N ARG A 434 -25.76 2.10 -1.51
CA ARG A 434 -25.32 0.73 -1.73
C ARG A 434 -23.88 0.57 -1.27
N ILE A 435 -23.60 -0.47 -0.49
CA ILE A 435 -22.25 -0.84 -0.07
C ILE A 435 -21.99 -2.27 -0.50
N MET A 436 -20.86 -2.48 -1.16
CA MET A 436 -20.39 -3.82 -1.53
C MET A 436 -19.11 -4.12 -0.77
N TYR A 437 -18.93 -5.36 -0.33
CA TYR A 437 -17.77 -5.80 0.45
C TYR A 437 -17.49 -7.27 0.17
N PHE A 438 -16.22 -7.66 0.08
CA PHE A 438 -15.84 -9.08 0.13
C PHE A 438 -14.72 -9.33 1.13
N GLU A 439 -14.74 -10.52 1.70
CA GLU A 439 -13.67 -11.08 2.52
C GLU A 439 -13.09 -12.30 1.81
N SER A 440 -11.77 -12.33 1.61
CA SER A 440 -11.10 -13.46 0.98
C SER A 440 -10.41 -14.40 1.96
N ALA A 441 -9.66 -13.88 2.93
CA ALA A 441 -8.88 -14.67 3.87
C ALA A 441 -8.35 -13.85 5.07
N PHE A 442 -8.27 -14.52 6.23
CA PHE A 442 -7.58 -14.08 7.45
C PHE A 442 -8.40 -13.15 8.34
N SER A 443 -8.04 -11.86 8.40
CA SER A 443 -8.74 -10.87 9.21
C SER A 443 -9.90 -10.30 8.39
N GLU A 444 -10.93 -9.79 9.07
CA GLU A 444 -12.13 -9.29 8.40
C GLU A 444 -12.64 -8.04 9.12
N GLY A 445 -13.16 -7.07 8.36
CA GLY A 445 -13.66 -5.82 8.91
C GLY A 445 -14.43 -5.01 7.87
N LEU A 446 -15.53 -4.38 8.31
CA LEU A 446 -16.29 -3.41 7.51
C LEU A 446 -16.92 -2.36 8.42
N GLU A 447 -16.64 -1.09 8.17
CA GLU A 447 -17.19 0.03 8.92
C GLU A 447 -17.48 1.22 7.99
N LEU A 448 -18.66 1.83 8.14
CA LEU A 448 -19.02 3.08 7.48
C LEU A 448 -19.10 4.19 8.54
N GLN A 449 -18.32 5.26 8.34
CA GLN A 449 -18.41 6.48 9.12
C GLN A 449 -18.80 7.66 8.22
N LEU A 450 -19.51 8.62 8.81
CA LEU A 450 -19.91 9.85 8.13
C LEU A 450 -19.57 11.04 9.01
N VAL A 451 -18.82 11.99 8.47
CA VAL A 451 -18.40 13.20 9.18
C VAL A 451 -19.00 14.40 8.45
N ASP A 452 -19.68 15.28 9.19
CA ASP A 452 -20.23 16.52 8.62
C ASP A 452 -19.15 17.57 8.33
N ALA A 453 -19.53 18.67 7.67
CA ALA A 453 -18.62 19.75 7.34
C ALA A 453 -17.97 20.44 8.56
N ALA A 454 -18.53 20.28 9.77
CA ALA A 454 -17.97 20.80 11.01
C ALA A 454 -16.98 19.82 11.67
N GLY A 455 -16.72 18.66 11.04
CA GLY A 455 -15.84 17.63 11.57
C GLY A 455 -16.49 16.74 12.62
N LYS A 456 -17.82 16.82 12.80
CA LYS A 456 -18.54 15.99 13.75
C LYS A 456 -18.97 14.69 13.08
N GLU A 457 -18.61 13.58 13.72
CA GLU A 457 -19.06 12.25 13.31
C GLU A 457 -20.56 12.06 13.60
N LEU A 458 -21.28 11.59 12.60
CA LEU A 458 -22.68 11.21 12.69
C LEU A 458 -22.77 9.72 13.05
N ASN A 459 -23.38 9.42 14.19
CA ASN A 459 -23.59 8.05 14.64
C ASN A 459 -24.68 7.36 13.79
N LEU A 460 -24.27 6.64 12.76
CA LEU A 460 -25.15 5.94 11.79
C LEU A 460 -25.78 4.66 12.37
N GLY A 461 -26.63 4.81 13.39
CA GLY A 461 -27.46 3.72 13.91
C GLY A 461 -28.74 3.47 13.08
N GLY A 462 -29.52 2.44 13.43
CA GLY A 462 -30.69 2.00 12.66
C GLY A 462 -31.83 3.01 12.46
N ARG A 463 -31.79 4.17 13.12
CA ARG A 463 -32.72 5.29 12.84
C ARG A 463 -32.43 6.02 11.53
N PHE A 464 -31.21 5.88 11.00
CA PHE A 464 -30.77 6.54 9.79
C PHE A 464 -31.01 5.70 8.53
N PHE A 465 -31.11 4.38 8.69
CA PHE A 465 -31.24 3.47 7.57
C PHE A 465 -32.67 2.99 7.40
N SER A 466 -33.11 2.89 6.15
CA SER A 466 -34.39 2.30 5.80
C SER A 466 -34.31 1.61 4.44
N ALA A 467 -35.09 0.56 4.24
CA ALA A 467 -35.08 -0.21 2.99
C ALA A 467 -36.48 -0.73 2.65
N PRO A 468 -36.77 -1.03 1.37
CA PRO A 468 -37.99 -1.75 1.02
C PRO A 468 -38.02 -3.11 1.71
N ALA A 469 -39.17 -3.48 2.27
CA ALA A 469 -39.32 -4.75 2.97
C ALA A 469 -38.83 -5.93 2.12
N VAL A 470 -38.06 -6.83 2.73
CA VAL A 470 -37.68 -8.10 2.10
C VAL A 470 -38.93 -8.97 2.08
N ALA A 471 -39.31 -9.48 0.90
CA ALA A 471 -40.41 -10.44 0.81
C ALA A 471 -40.06 -11.65 1.69
N LYS A 472 -40.97 -12.03 2.59
CA LYS A 472 -40.80 -13.29 3.35
C LYS A 472 -40.79 -14.44 2.32
N PRO A 473 -39.82 -15.37 2.41
CA PRO A 473 -39.68 -16.47 1.46
C PRO A 473 -40.93 -17.35 1.40
#